data_AF-A0A1H8EMM9-F1
#
_entry.id   AF-A0A1H8EMM9-F1
#
_cell.length_a   1.000
_cell.length_b   1.000
_cell.length_c   1.000
_cell.angle_alpha   90.00
_cell.angle_beta   90.00
_cell.angle_gamma   90.00
#
_symmetry.space_group_name_H-M   'P 1'
#
loop_
_entity.id
_entity.type
_entity.pdbx_description
1 polymer ?
#
loop_
_entity_poly.entity_id
_entity_poly.type
_entity_poly.pdbx_seq_one_letter_code
_entity_poly.pdbx_strand_id
1 'polypeptide(L)'
;MPKFSIAQIPWRKIGQILVVLVVFIAASTFLLVWLGPEPSQTNVIEEWNATISKLGIDPVFPPEEDVAVGDIYAVLDDSENGQPSRTALALRSIKLTHQDLTADIEKTYRQSYQFPNTSPRPSDQTQPWDQMPNQNGILTHPEKRTTLPIAAFPGFTIKQQSGFSGGLLGWLSTTFGFKSDSGIELNIPVAETYGIPSIEAVGELEQFCSDRNDPNRCTDETLRRHLAFVTPRAFDLKPKDSNDVLAADAAAPLSSASSPYRYPLQIVLVNRVYLARYIDQRTHRSRSGESGIGGADGAARVEKAAGTDTASTETPPGRTARNETALKIETSDGQSLKQTFLRPVAIGYRAVKRIPKENVIDPKTDTNRVKVAASEKVDACYKGLGDCSRAELGSVPPLAINTAQATGGLKQDNNDPKRFRLYLHTAKQPEDVVNKVKEALIKAGYAVQGSEPDADAEGGAGIDYFSEGDSIGAANVAKIVSSTFGGPEQRSVVPPRRQKVYNPIGVLGIWLPEFKS
;
A
#
# COMPACT_ATOMS: atom_id res chain seq x y z
N MET A 1 76.60 17.32 -2.95
CA MET A 1 75.27 17.57 -2.35
C MET A 1 74.99 19.07 -2.40
N PRO A 2 74.10 19.55 -3.26
CA PRO A 2 73.80 20.97 -3.33
C PRO A 2 73.02 21.39 -2.08
N LYS A 3 73.56 22.37 -1.34
CA LYS A 3 72.87 23.04 -0.23
C LYS A 3 71.85 24.00 -0.85
N PHE A 4 70.58 23.61 -0.89
CA PHE A 4 69.50 24.54 -1.21
C PHE A 4 69.35 25.54 -0.05
N SER A 5 69.83 26.76 -0.26
CA SER A 5 69.63 27.89 0.66
C SER A 5 68.20 28.39 0.51
N ILE A 6 67.39 28.25 1.55
CA ILE A 6 65.98 28.69 1.62
C ILE A 6 65.87 30.21 1.90
N ALA A 7 67.00 30.91 2.01
CA ALA A 7 67.00 32.35 2.22
C ALA A 7 66.49 33.08 0.97
N GLN A 8 65.37 33.79 1.12
CA GLN A 8 64.75 34.72 0.15
C GLN A 8 63.63 34.18 -0.74
N ILE A 9 62.72 33.36 -0.22
CA ILE A 9 61.35 33.39 -0.76
C ILE A 9 60.70 34.67 -0.23
N PRO A 10 60.35 35.66 -1.09
CA PRO A 10 59.73 36.88 -0.61
C PRO A 10 58.38 36.53 0.01
N TRP A 11 58.11 37.02 1.23
CA TRP A 11 56.87 36.77 1.98
C TRP A 11 55.59 36.98 1.15
N ARG A 12 55.62 37.84 0.13
CA ARG A 12 54.54 38.04 -0.85
C ARG A 12 54.20 36.78 -1.66
N LYS A 13 55.20 35.95 -2.01
CA LYS A 13 55.02 34.68 -2.73
C LYS A 13 54.39 33.61 -1.84
N ILE A 14 54.77 33.57 -0.55
CA ILE A 14 54.16 32.66 0.44
C ILE A 14 52.68 32.99 0.63
N GLY A 15 52.34 34.28 0.74
CA GLY A 15 50.95 34.72 0.84
C GLY A 15 50.10 34.33 -0.38
N GLN A 16 50.64 34.45 -1.59
CA GLN A 16 49.94 34.04 -2.82
C GLN A 16 49.69 32.53 -2.88
N ILE A 17 50.66 31.70 -2.46
CA ILE A 17 50.51 30.25 -2.45
C ILE A 17 49.42 29.81 -1.45
N LEU A 18 49.36 30.44 -0.26
CA LEU A 18 48.33 30.14 0.74
C LEU A 18 46.92 30.47 0.24
N VAL A 19 46.73 31.61 -0.45
CA VAL A 19 45.41 31.99 -0.99
C VAL A 19 44.93 30.99 -2.04
N VAL A 20 45.80 30.57 -2.95
CA VAL A 20 45.46 29.57 -3.98
C VAL A 20 45.10 28.23 -3.34
N LEU A 21 45.84 27.80 -2.31
CA LEU A 21 45.56 26.58 -1.58
C LEU A 21 44.18 26.63 -0.91
N VAL A 22 43.83 27.74 -0.25
CA VAL A 22 42.53 27.92 0.41
C VAL A 22 41.39 27.90 -0.61
N VAL A 23 41.54 28.57 -1.75
CA VAL A 23 40.53 28.55 -2.82
C VAL A 23 40.37 27.15 -3.41
N PHE A 24 41.48 26.41 -3.61
CA PHE A 24 41.41 25.05 -4.13
C PHE A 24 40.75 24.08 -3.15
N ILE A 25 41.06 24.19 -1.86
CA ILE A 25 40.39 23.41 -0.80
C ILE A 25 38.90 23.76 -0.76
N ALA A 26 38.54 25.05 -0.76
CA ALA A 26 37.15 25.50 -0.75
C ALA A 26 36.37 25.01 -1.98
N ALA A 27 36.97 25.11 -3.18
CA ALA A 27 36.38 24.62 -4.41
C ALA A 27 36.25 23.09 -4.42
N SER A 28 37.24 22.35 -3.93
CA SER A 28 37.20 20.90 -3.82
C SER A 28 36.13 20.45 -2.82
N THR A 29 35.99 21.11 -1.67
CA THR A 29 34.91 20.82 -0.71
C THR A 29 33.54 21.14 -1.30
N PHE A 30 33.41 22.25 -2.04
CA PHE A 30 32.17 22.61 -2.71
C PHE A 30 31.80 21.58 -3.79
N LEU A 31 32.78 21.12 -4.58
CA LEU A 31 32.57 20.10 -5.61
C LEU A 31 32.17 18.75 -5.00
N LEU A 32 32.77 18.36 -3.87
CA LEU A 32 32.40 17.12 -3.15
C LEU A 32 31.01 17.20 -2.52
N VAL A 33 30.60 18.38 -2.04
CA VAL A 33 29.23 18.59 -1.52
C VAL A 33 28.22 18.63 -2.65
N TRP A 34 28.57 19.20 -3.80
CA TRP A 34 27.68 19.34 -4.96
C TRP A 34 27.55 18.05 -5.79
N LEU A 35 28.63 17.26 -5.89
CA LEU A 35 28.65 15.93 -6.54
C LEU A 35 28.44 14.79 -5.55
N GLY A 36 28.21 15.10 -4.27
CA GLY A 36 27.89 14.09 -3.27
C GLY A 36 26.69 13.26 -3.74
N PRO A 37 26.66 11.95 -3.45
CA PRO A 37 25.52 11.12 -3.80
C PRO A 37 24.27 11.80 -3.28
N GLU A 38 23.25 11.98 -4.14
CA GLU A 38 21.95 12.47 -3.68
C GLU A 38 21.57 11.61 -2.48
N PRO A 39 21.21 12.23 -1.34
CA PRO A 39 20.78 11.46 -0.19
C PRO A 39 19.65 10.56 -0.66
N SER A 40 19.84 9.25 -0.54
CA SER A 40 18.82 8.29 -0.91
C SER A 40 17.58 8.66 -0.11
N GLN A 41 16.55 9.15 -0.80
CA GLN A 41 15.29 9.49 -0.19
C GLN A 41 14.67 8.18 0.30
N THR A 42 14.95 7.80 1.55
CA THR A 42 14.23 6.68 2.15
C THR A 42 12.78 7.08 2.18
N ASN A 43 11.97 6.24 1.54
CA ASN A 43 10.55 6.50 1.42
C ASN A 43 9.94 6.31 2.81
N VAL A 44 9.10 7.23 3.27
CA VAL A 44 8.40 7.13 4.56
C VAL A 44 7.69 5.78 4.71
N ILE A 45 7.19 5.24 3.59
CA ILE A 45 6.62 3.90 3.51
C ILE A 45 7.62 2.83 3.97
N GLU A 46 8.85 2.88 3.47
CA GLU A 46 9.91 1.92 3.82
C GLU A 46 10.27 2.00 5.30
N GLU A 47 10.34 3.21 5.84
CA GLU A 47 10.66 3.44 7.25
C GLU A 47 9.55 2.95 8.17
N TRP A 48 8.29 3.29 7.85
CA TRP A 48 7.13 2.79 8.56
C TRP A 48 7.09 1.26 8.51
N ASN A 49 7.20 0.69 7.31
CA ASN A 49 7.18 -0.74 7.11
C ASN A 49 8.30 -1.44 7.88
N ALA A 50 9.53 -0.93 7.79
CA ALA A 50 10.67 -1.48 8.51
C ALA A 50 10.47 -1.41 10.02
N THR A 51 9.87 -0.33 10.51
CA THR A 51 9.63 -0.11 11.94
C THR A 51 8.56 -1.04 12.49
N ILE A 52 7.38 -1.08 11.86
CA ILE A 52 6.29 -1.95 12.31
C ILE A 52 6.68 -3.42 12.13
N SER A 53 7.42 -3.77 11.08
CA SER A 53 7.90 -5.14 10.86
C SER A 53 8.87 -5.61 11.96
N LYS A 54 9.66 -4.72 12.57
CA LYS A 54 10.50 -5.06 13.74
C LYS A 54 9.68 -5.51 14.95
N LEU A 55 8.40 -5.17 15.01
CA LEU A 55 7.47 -5.64 16.05
C LEU A 55 6.89 -7.04 15.75
N GLY A 56 7.27 -7.65 14.62
CA GLY A 56 6.68 -8.90 14.14
C GLY A 56 5.22 -8.73 13.76
N ILE A 57 4.91 -7.62 13.08
CA ILE A 57 3.57 -7.24 12.61
C ILE A 57 3.72 -6.83 11.14
N ASP A 58 2.83 -7.32 10.27
CA ASP A 58 2.75 -6.87 8.88
C ASP A 58 2.21 -5.43 8.85
N PRO A 59 2.95 -4.46 8.26
CA PRO A 59 2.60 -3.05 8.33
C PRO A 59 1.37 -2.70 7.48
N VAL A 60 0.51 -1.84 8.02
CA VAL A 60 -0.57 -1.19 7.28
C VAL A 60 -0.17 0.27 7.10
N PHE A 61 -0.07 0.71 5.85
CA PHE A 61 0.31 2.07 5.52
C PHE A 61 -0.46 2.59 4.30
N PRO A 62 -1.10 3.78 4.40
CA PRO A 62 -1.29 4.54 5.64
C PRO A 62 -2.11 3.74 6.67
N PRO A 63 -2.12 4.10 7.97
CA PRO A 63 -3.03 3.49 8.93
C PRO A 63 -4.49 3.68 8.50
N GLU A 64 -5.27 2.61 8.53
CA GLU A 64 -6.63 2.57 7.95
C GLU A 64 -7.61 1.91 8.91
N GLU A 65 -8.88 2.33 8.89
CA GLU A 65 -9.93 1.73 9.72
C GLU A 65 -10.46 0.40 9.15
N ASP A 66 -10.30 0.18 7.84
CA ASP A 66 -11.01 -0.87 7.09
C ASP A 66 -10.30 -2.25 7.10
N VAL A 67 -9.23 -2.38 7.88
CA VAL A 67 -8.51 -3.65 8.08
C VAL A 67 -9.10 -4.37 9.29
N ALA A 68 -9.68 -5.54 9.05
CA ALA A 68 -10.36 -6.34 10.05
C ALA A 68 -9.83 -7.78 10.16
N VAL A 69 -10.04 -8.39 11.33
CA VAL A 69 -9.82 -9.83 11.51
C VAL A 69 -10.80 -10.59 10.61
N GLY A 70 -10.29 -11.55 9.85
CA GLY A 70 -11.05 -12.29 8.83
C GLY A 70 -10.91 -11.74 7.41
N ASP A 71 -10.27 -10.57 7.24
CA ASP A 71 -9.93 -10.09 5.91
C ASP A 71 -8.93 -11.03 5.21
N ILE A 72 -9.23 -11.35 3.95
CA ILE A 72 -8.38 -12.18 3.11
C ILE A 72 -7.80 -11.32 1.99
N TYR A 73 -6.48 -11.30 1.86
CA TYR A 73 -5.77 -10.56 0.81
C TYR A 73 -4.97 -11.49 -0.08
N ALA A 74 -4.83 -11.11 -1.34
CA ALA A 74 -3.69 -11.52 -2.16
C ALA A 74 -2.58 -10.48 -1.97
N VAL A 75 -1.35 -10.93 -1.74
CA VAL A 75 -0.20 -10.05 -1.46
C VAL A 75 0.98 -10.48 -2.32
N LEU A 76 1.62 -9.51 -2.98
CA LEU A 76 2.94 -9.71 -3.57
C LEU A 76 3.99 -9.61 -2.47
N ASP A 77 4.81 -10.65 -2.38
CA ASP A 77 5.95 -10.68 -1.51
C ASP A 77 7.18 -10.15 -2.27
N ASP A 78 7.46 -8.87 -2.05
CA ASP A 78 8.64 -8.16 -2.52
C ASP A 78 9.71 -8.01 -1.43
N SER A 79 9.70 -8.90 -0.42
CA SER A 79 10.80 -8.98 0.54
C SER A 79 12.08 -9.43 -0.16
N GLU A 80 13.19 -8.73 0.11
CA GLU A 80 14.51 -9.06 -0.41
C GLU A 80 15.41 -9.48 0.76
N ASN A 81 16.02 -10.66 0.70
CA ASN A 81 16.96 -11.15 1.72
C ASN A 81 16.41 -11.13 3.16
N GLY A 82 15.13 -11.45 3.32
CA GLY A 82 14.44 -11.42 4.63
C GLY A 82 14.17 -10.03 5.19
N GLN A 83 14.47 -8.97 4.43
CA GLN A 83 14.08 -7.60 4.79
C GLN A 83 12.59 -7.39 4.53
N PRO A 84 11.91 -6.56 5.34
CA PRO A 84 10.51 -6.25 5.11
C PRO A 84 10.31 -5.56 3.77
N SER A 85 9.10 -5.72 3.24
CA SER A 85 8.68 -5.06 1.99
C SER A 85 8.89 -3.54 2.06
N ARG A 86 9.47 -3.00 1.00
CA ARG A 86 9.62 -1.56 0.79
C ARG A 86 8.35 -0.90 0.26
N THR A 87 7.39 -1.70 -0.18
CA THR A 87 6.16 -1.22 -0.82
C THR A 87 5.01 -1.20 0.18
N ALA A 88 4.19 -0.15 0.13
CA ALA A 88 3.01 -0.04 0.98
C ALA A 88 2.04 -1.20 0.69
N LEU A 89 1.35 -1.70 1.72
CA LEU A 89 0.37 -2.78 1.57
C LEU A 89 -0.66 -2.47 0.47
N ALA A 90 -1.19 -1.25 0.46
CA ALA A 90 -2.15 -0.77 -0.54
C ALA A 90 -1.63 -0.80 -1.98
N LEU A 91 -0.31 -0.87 -2.19
CA LEU A 91 0.33 -0.89 -3.51
C LEU A 91 0.81 -2.29 -3.91
N ARG A 92 0.71 -3.29 -3.02
CA ARG A 92 1.16 -4.66 -3.27
C ARG A 92 0.16 -5.74 -2.90
N SER A 93 -1.03 -5.35 -2.45
CA SER A 93 -2.08 -6.27 -2.05
C SER A 93 -3.44 -5.84 -2.55
N ILE A 94 -4.36 -6.80 -2.62
CA ILE A 94 -5.77 -6.57 -2.89
C ILE A 94 -6.60 -7.41 -1.93
N LYS A 95 -7.60 -6.79 -1.30
CA LYS A 95 -8.59 -7.48 -0.47
C LYS A 95 -9.48 -8.33 -1.38
N LEU A 96 -9.48 -9.64 -1.17
CA LEU A 96 -10.28 -10.60 -1.93
C LEU A 96 -11.69 -10.71 -1.36
N THR A 97 -11.78 -10.86 -0.03
CA THR A 97 -13.05 -11.01 0.69
C THR A 97 -12.85 -10.75 2.19
N HIS A 98 -13.94 -10.85 2.95
CA HIS A 98 -13.95 -10.88 4.41
C HIS A 98 -14.71 -12.13 4.89
N GLN A 99 -14.06 -12.92 5.73
CA GLN A 99 -14.69 -14.02 6.47
C GLN A 99 -15.15 -13.49 7.82
N ASP A 100 -16.45 -13.63 8.13
CA ASP A 100 -16.96 -13.26 9.46
C ASP A 100 -16.47 -14.27 10.50
N LEU A 101 -15.57 -13.82 11.37
CA LEU A 101 -14.97 -14.59 12.46
C LEU A 101 -15.49 -14.15 13.84
N THR A 102 -16.62 -13.44 13.89
CA THR A 102 -17.16 -12.88 15.14
C THR A 102 -17.36 -13.96 16.22
N ALA A 103 -17.91 -15.12 15.84
CA ALA A 103 -18.12 -16.22 16.78
C ALA A 103 -16.81 -16.77 17.37
N ASP A 104 -15.77 -16.92 16.55
CA ASP A 104 -14.45 -17.40 16.97
C ASP A 104 -13.71 -16.38 17.83
N ILE A 105 -13.85 -15.09 17.53
CA ILE A 105 -13.33 -13.99 18.35
C ILE A 105 -13.99 -14.01 19.74
N GLU A 106 -15.32 -14.10 19.79
CA GLU A 106 -16.05 -14.17 21.07
C GLU A 106 -15.63 -15.39 21.89
N LYS A 107 -15.57 -16.57 21.25
CA LYS A 107 -15.11 -17.82 21.87
C LYS A 107 -13.70 -17.67 22.43
N THR A 108 -12.77 -17.11 21.64
CA THR A 108 -11.38 -16.86 22.04
C THR A 108 -11.32 -15.95 23.28
N TYR A 109 -12.16 -14.92 23.34
CA TYR A 109 -12.15 -13.99 24.46
C TYR A 109 -12.82 -14.49 25.72
N ARG A 110 -13.83 -15.36 25.62
CA ARG A 110 -14.37 -16.08 26.78
C ARG A 110 -13.33 -16.98 27.43
N GLN A 111 -12.38 -17.50 26.63
CA GLN A 111 -11.29 -18.35 27.12
C GLN A 111 -10.05 -17.56 27.55
N SER A 112 -9.99 -16.25 27.29
CA SER A 112 -8.84 -15.42 27.66
C SER A 112 -8.98 -14.93 29.09
N TYR A 113 -7.86 -14.85 29.81
CA TYR A 113 -7.86 -14.19 31.12
C TYR A 113 -8.03 -12.68 30.97
N GLN A 114 -8.80 -12.10 31.89
CA GLN A 114 -8.89 -10.65 32.04
C GLN A 114 -8.31 -10.27 33.40
N PHE A 115 -7.26 -9.45 33.37
CA PHE A 115 -6.74 -8.84 34.58
C PHE A 115 -7.74 -7.78 35.08
N PRO A 116 -7.89 -7.62 36.41
CA PRO A 116 -8.68 -6.54 36.97
C PRO A 116 -8.11 -5.18 36.56
N ASN A 117 -8.96 -4.15 36.60
CA ASN A 117 -8.50 -2.78 36.37
C ASN A 117 -7.41 -2.42 37.39
N THR A 118 -6.32 -1.83 36.91
CA THR A 118 -5.28 -1.27 37.76
C THR A 118 -5.76 0.02 38.40
N SER A 119 -5.39 0.26 39.66
CA SER A 119 -5.61 1.56 40.29
C SER A 119 -4.92 2.68 39.47
N PRO A 120 -5.37 3.94 39.60
CA PRO A 120 -4.67 5.07 39.01
C PRO A 120 -3.20 5.05 39.36
N ARG A 121 -2.34 5.42 38.39
CA ARG A 121 -0.89 5.50 38.60
C ARG A 121 -0.59 6.34 39.85
N PRO A 122 0.21 5.83 40.81
CA PRO A 122 0.63 6.61 41.97
C PRO A 122 1.30 7.92 41.52
N SER A 123 1.03 9.01 42.24
CA SER A 123 1.67 10.31 41.98
C SER A 123 3.19 10.25 42.24
N ASP A 124 3.61 9.40 43.17
CA ASP A 124 5.01 9.08 43.48
C ASP A 124 5.43 7.78 42.77
N GLN A 125 6.40 7.87 41.86
CA GLN A 125 6.90 6.71 41.10
C GLN A 125 7.60 5.66 41.99
N THR A 126 7.95 5.99 43.24
CA THR A 126 8.55 5.06 44.19
C THR A 126 7.52 4.20 44.92
N GLN A 127 6.23 4.57 44.85
CA GLN A 127 5.15 3.79 45.45
C GLN A 127 4.72 2.65 44.50
N PRO A 128 4.50 1.43 45.03
CA PRO A 128 3.94 0.34 44.24
C PRO A 128 2.51 0.69 43.80
N TRP A 129 2.06 0.11 42.68
CA TRP A 129 0.65 0.19 42.30
C TRP A 129 -0.19 -0.58 43.32
N ASP A 130 -1.23 0.08 43.83
CA ASP A 130 -2.25 -0.60 44.63
C ASP A 130 -2.95 -1.68 43.80
N GLN A 131 -2.93 -2.91 44.29
CA GLN A 131 -3.64 -4.01 43.65
C GLN A 131 -5.09 -4.00 44.14
N MET A 132 -6.04 -3.81 43.23
CA MET A 132 -7.45 -3.94 43.55
C MET A 132 -7.80 -5.43 43.67
N PRO A 133 -8.31 -5.91 44.82
CA PRO A 133 -8.71 -7.30 44.96
C PRO A 133 -9.85 -7.61 43.97
N ASN A 134 -9.61 -8.56 43.06
CA ASN A 134 -10.66 -9.05 42.18
C ASN A 134 -11.55 -10.00 42.98
N GLN A 135 -12.82 -9.64 43.14
CA GLN A 135 -13.82 -10.45 43.85
C GLN A 135 -14.00 -11.85 43.23
N ASN A 136 -13.67 -12.00 41.95
CA ASN A 136 -13.86 -13.24 41.21
C ASN A 136 -12.56 -14.09 41.14
N GLY A 137 -11.43 -13.61 41.68
CA GLY A 137 -10.12 -14.30 41.66
C GLY A 137 -9.10 -13.65 40.72
N ILE A 138 -7.84 -14.09 40.80
CA ILE A 138 -6.71 -13.43 40.10
C ILE A 138 -6.79 -13.62 38.56
N LEU A 139 -7.31 -14.77 38.11
CA LEU A 139 -7.38 -15.15 36.70
C LEU A 139 -8.81 -15.58 36.35
N THR A 140 -9.65 -14.59 36.06
CA THR A 140 -11.06 -14.83 35.73
C THR A 140 -11.28 -14.78 34.24
N HIS A 141 -12.02 -15.77 33.74
CA HIS A 141 -12.58 -15.75 32.41
C HIS A 141 -13.83 -14.86 32.41
N PRO A 142 -13.90 -13.82 31.56
CA PRO A 142 -15.10 -13.01 31.45
C PRO A 142 -16.19 -13.80 30.72
N GLU A 143 -17.44 -13.71 31.17
CA GLU A 143 -18.60 -14.23 30.42
C GLU A 143 -18.75 -13.49 29.09
N LYS A 144 -18.52 -12.16 29.13
CA LYS A 144 -18.45 -11.29 27.96
C LYS A 144 -17.35 -10.26 28.15
N ARG A 145 -16.42 -10.20 27.19
CA ARG A 145 -15.37 -9.18 27.18
C ARG A 145 -15.89 -7.91 26.50
N THR A 146 -15.81 -6.78 27.18
CA THR A 146 -16.25 -5.47 26.67
C THR A 146 -15.11 -4.54 26.29
N THR A 147 -13.87 -4.95 26.53
CA THR A 147 -12.65 -4.18 26.24
C THR A 147 -11.67 -4.99 25.42
N LEU A 148 -10.99 -4.34 24.48
CA LEU A 148 -9.94 -4.99 23.70
C LEU A 148 -8.68 -5.20 24.56
N PRO A 149 -7.96 -6.32 24.38
CA PRO A 149 -6.61 -6.46 24.91
C PRO A 149 -5.70 -5.30 24.49
N ILE A 150 -4.86 -4.87 25.43
CA ILE A 150 -3.83 -3.86 25.18
C ILE A 150 -2.57 -4.55 24.66
N ALA A 151 -1.99 -3.99 23.60
CA ALA A 151 -0.65 -4.31 23.11
C ALA A 151 0.27 -3.12 23.39
N ALA A 152 1.30 -3.34 24.20
CA ALA A 152 2.35 -2.37 24.42
C ALA A 152 3.51 -2.66 23.46
N PHE A 153 3.91 -1.65 22.70
CA PHE A 153 5.15 -1.72 21.92
C PHE A 153 6.27 -1.08 22.74
N PRO A 154 7.49 -1.64 22.71
CA PRO A 154 8.63 -0.91 23.23
C PRO A 154 8.71 0.42 22.48
N GLY A 155 8.81 1.53 23.19
CA GLY A 155 9.01 2.83 22.54
C GLY A 155 10.28 2.75 21.69
N PHE A 156 10.14 2.74 20.38
CA PHE A 156 11.28 2.72 19.47
C PHE A 156 11.48 4.14 18.92
N THR A 157 12.66 4.69 19.13
CA THR A 157 13.06 5.93 18.49
C THR A 157 13.75 5.59 17.16
N ILE A 158 13.15 5.94 16.03
CA ILE A 158 13.83 5.83 14.73
C ILE A 158 14.75 7.04 14.58
N LYS A 159 16.03 6.88 14.91
CA LYS A 159 17.02 7.93 14.63
C LYS A 159 17.45 7.83 13.17
N GLN A 160 16.90 8.67 12.31
CA GLN A 160 17.40 8.81 10.94
C GLN A 160 18.54 9.82 10.86
N GLN A 161 19.56 9.49 10.07
CA GLN A 161 20.72 10.33 9.81
C GLN A 161 20.76 10.94 8.40
N SER A 162 19.67 10.83 7.61
CA SER A 162 19.68 11.25 6.21
C SER A 162 18.54 12.22 5.87
N GLY A 163 18.87 13.50 5.77
CA GLY A 163 18.51 14.35 4.61
C GLY A 163 17.09 14.25 4.08
N PHE A 164 16.07 14.32 4.92
CA PHE A 164 14.69 14.16 4.47
C PHE A 164 14.12 15.48 3.92
N SER A 165 14.04 15.58 2.58
CA SER A 165 13.28 16.63 1.91
C SER A 165 12.27 16.06 0.91
N GLY A 166 11.25 15.36 1.40
CA GLY A 166 10.02 15.14 0.66
C GLY A 166 9.64 13.68 0.41
N GLY A 167 8.49 13.28 0.98
CA GLY A 167 7.82 12.00 0.72
C GLY A 167 6.74 11.74 1.77
N LEU A 168 5.54 11.32 1.39
CA LEU A 168 4.28 11.13 2.17
C LEU A 168 3.84 12.17 3.24
N LEU A 169 4.71 12.75 4.05
CA LEU A 169 4.40 14.04 4.66
C LEU A 169 4.17 15.11 3.59
N GLY A 170 4.53 14.91 2.33
CA GLY A 170 4.19 15.84 1.25
C GLY A 170 2.72 16.27 1.20
N TRP A 171 1.73 15.46 1.60
CA TRP A 171 0.33 15.93 1.69
C TRP A 171 -0.05 16.49 3.08
N LEU A 172 0.57 15.99 4.16
CA LEU A 172 0.49 16.55 5.52
C LEU A 172 1.34 17.81 5.72
N SER A 173 2.25 18.14 4.80
CA SER A 173 3.23 19.21 4.88
C SER A 173 3.10 20.20 3.71
N THR A 174 2.46 19.85 2.59
CA THR A 174 2.08 20.87 1.57
C THR A 174 0.96 21.79 2.05
N THR A 175 0.15 21.37 3.02
CA THR A 175 -0.80 22.26 3.72
C THR A 175 -0.13 23.07 4.84
N PHE A 176 1.05 22.68 5.33
CA PHE A 176 1.61 23.22 6.58
C PHE A 176 3.09 23.66 6.55
N GLY A 177 3.81 23.54 5.43
CA GLY A 177 5.04 24.30 5.14
C GLY A 177 6.33 23.93 5.89
N PHE A 178 6.66 22.65 6.08
CA PHE A 178 7.89 22.26 6.80
C PHE A 178 8.88 21.43 5.97
N LYS A 179 10.12 21.92 5.87
CA LYS A 179 11.34 21.18 5.47
C LYS A 179 12.18 20.97 6.73
N SER A 180 12.56 19.75 7.08
CA SER A 180 13.41 19.50 8.26
C SER A 180 14.37 18.34 8.06
N ASP A 181 15.65 18.62 8.27
CA ASP A 181 16.80 17.70 8.15
C ASP A 181 17.05 16.90 9.46
N SER A 182 15.99 16.29 10.00
CA SER A 182 15.94 15.80 11.39
C SER A 182 15.41 14.38 11.52
N GLY A 183 15.99 13.59 12.43
CA GLY A 183 15.53 12.25 12.77
C GLY A 183 14.09 12.26 13.30
N ILE A 184 13.26 11.35 12.79
CA ILE A 184 11.84 11.24 13.11
C ILE A 184 11.63 10.13 14.13
N GLU A 185 11.27 10.48 15.35
CA GLU A 185 10.83 9.54 16.38
C GLU A 185 9.34 9.26 16.23
N LEU A 186 8.97 8.00 16.01
CA LEU A 186 7.59 7.53 15.99
C LEU A 186 7.28 6.80 17.29
N ASN A 187 6.29 7.28 18.04
CA ASN A 187 5.87 6.68 19.30
C ASN A 187 4.38 6.31 19.24
N ILE A 188 4.10 5.02 19.44
CA ILE A 188 2.75 4.47 19.60
C ILE A 188 2.64 3.97 21.04
N PRO A 189 2.20 4.84 21.97
CA PRO A 189 2.29 4.54 23.40
C PRO A 189 1.35 3.42 23.84
N VAL A 190 0.19 3.31 23.18
CA VAL A 190 -0.83 2.30 23.48
C VAL A 190 -1.45 1.84 22.17
N ALA A 191 -1.49 0.53 21.97
CA ALA A 191 -2.30 -0.09 20.94
C ALA A 191 -3.32 -1.04 21.56
N GLU A 192 -4.46 -1.18 20.92
CA GLU A 192 -5.48 -2.18 21.20
C GLU A 192 -5.34 -3.30 20.17
N THR A 193 -5.71 -4.54 20.49
CA THR A 193 -5.65 -5.62 19.51
C THR A 193 -6.84 -6.54 19.61
N TYR A 194 -7.23 -7.12 18.48
CA TYR A 194 -8.18 -8.22 18.48
C TYR A 194 -7.88 -9.25 17.40
N GLY A 195 -8.30 -10.49 17.64
CA GLY A 195 -7.97 -11.60 16.76
C GLY A 195 -8.32 -12.98 17.31
N ILE A 196 -8.07 -13.99 16.48
CA ILE A 196 -8.22 -15.41 16.79
C ILE A 196 -6.85 -16.11 16.81
N PRO A 197 -6.73 -17.29 17.45
CA PRO A 197 -5.54 -18.12 17.40
C PRO A 197 -5.13 -18.48 15.96
N SER A 198 -3.82 -18.53 15.70
CA SER A 198 -3.32 -18.84 14.35
C SER A 198 -3.76 -20.21 13.83
N ILE A 199 -3.96 -21.20 14.71
CA ILE A 199 -4.40 -22.54 14.30
C ILE A 199 -5.83 -22.53 13.74
N GLU A 200 -6.74 -21.76 14.36
CA GLU A 200 -8.11 -21.59 13.87
C GLU A 200 -8.09 -20.83 12.53
N ALA A 201 -7.31 -19.75 12.45
CA ALA A 201 -7.15 -18.98 11.22
C ALA A 201 -6.59 -19.78 10.04
N VAL A 202 -5.65 -20.72 10.26
CA VAL A 202 -5.16 -21.62 9.21
C VAL A 202 -6.30 -22.52 8.71
N GLY A 203 -7.12 -23.06 9.60
CA GLY A 203 -8.29 -23.86 9.25
C GLY A 203 -9.26 -23.09 8.35
N GLU A 204 -9.57 -21.86 8.73
CA GLU A 204 -10.44 -20.96 7.96
C GLU A 204 -9.87 -20.63 6.58
N LEU A 205 -8.57 -20.32 6.49
CA LEU A 205 -7.91 -20.04 5.21
C LEU A 205 -7.85 -21.29 4.30
N GLU A 206 -7.64 -22.48 4.87
CA GLU A 206 -7.68 -23.73 4.12
C GLU A 206 -9.08 -24.05 3.59
N GLN A 207 -10.11 -23.81 4.41
CA GLN A 207 -11.51 -23.95 4.00
C GLN A 207 -11.87 -22.98 2.87
N PHE A 208 -11.50 -21.70 3.01
CA PHE A 208 -11.72 -20.68 1.97
C PHE A 208 -11.15 -21.12 0.61
N CYS A 209 -9.93 -21.64 0.61
CA CYS A 209 -9.23 -22.05 -0.61
C CYS A 209 -9.59 -23.46 -1.12
N SER A 210 -10.34 -24.24 -0.36
CA SER A 210 -10.79 -25.59 -0.74
C SER A 210 -12.28 -25.64 -1.11
N ASP A 211 -12.92 -24.48 -1.24
CA ASP A 211 -14.32 -24.37 -1.62
C ASP A 211 -14.57 -25.00 -3.00
N ARG A 212 -15.49 -25.96 -3.04
CA ARG A 212 -15.83 -26.72 -4.26
C ARG A 212 -16.53 -25.86 -5.30
N ASN A 213 -17.17 -24.77 -4.88
CA ASN A 213 -17.91 -23.89 -5.79
C ASN A 213 -16.97 -23.01 -6.62
N ASP A 214 -15.74 -22.79 -6.16
CA ASP A 214 -14.73 -22.03 -6.90
C ASP A 214 -13.33 -22.55 -6.58
N PRO A 215 -12.94 -23.66 -7.22
CA PRO A 215 -11.65 -24.30 -6.96
C PRO A 215 -10.46 -23.45 -7.44
N ASN A 216 -10.71 -22.40 -8.23
CA ASN A 216 -9.67 -21.60 -8.87
C ASN A 216 -9.40 -20.26 -8.16
N ARG A 217 -10.18 -19.88 -7.12
CA ARG A 217 -9.99 -18.60 -6.42
C ARG A 217 -8.61 -18.41 -5.79
N CYS A 218 -7.97 -19.50 -5.39
CA CYS A 218 -6.66 -19.49 -4.71
C CYS A 218 -5.50 -19.95 -5.61
N THR A 219 -5.65 -19.91 -6.94
CA THR A 219 -4.56 -20.20 -7.88
C THR A 219 -3.72 -18.95 -8.13
N ASP A 220 -2.43 -19.14 -8.42
CA ASP A 220 -1.50 -18.03 -8.69
C ASP A 220 -2.01 -17.11 -9.82
N GLU A 221 -2.55 -17.68 -10.90
CA GLU A 221 -3.07 -16.90 -12.03
C GLU A 221 -4.28 -16.04 -11.65
N THR A 222 -5.29 -16.60 -10.98
CA THR A 222 -6.47 -15.85 -10.56
C THR A 222 -6.07 -14.68 -9.67
N LEU A 223 -5.19 -14.94 -8.70
CA LEU A 223 -4.74 -13.93 -7.75
C LEU A 223 -3.90 -12.84 -8.41
N ARG A 224 -3.04 -13.18 -9.39
CA ARG A 224 -2.31 -12.17 -10.17
C ARG A 224 -3.23 -11.32 -11.02
N ARG A 225 -4.29 -11.89 -11.59
CA ARG A 225 -5.31 -11.12 -12.32
C ARG A 225 -5.97 -10.07 -11.41
N HIS A 226 -6.30 -10.44 -10.17
CA HIS A 226 -6.81 -9.49 -9.18
C HIS A 226 -5.75 -8.44 -8.78
N LEU A 227 -4.51 -8.85 -8.50
CA LEU A 227 -3.45 -7.92 -8.13
C LEU A 227 -3.08 -6.93 -9.25
N ALA A 228 -3.27 -7.30 -10.50
CA ALA A 228 -3.04 -6.43 -11.65
C ALA A 228 -3.99 -5.23 -11.75
N PHE A 229 -5.00 -5.13 -10.87
CA PHE A 229 -5.77 -3.90 -10.69
C PHE A 229 -5.04 -2.88 -9.80
N VAL A 230 -4.20 -3.36 -8.88
CA VAL A 230 -3.49 -2.52 -7.91
C VAL A 230 -2.07 -2.23 -8.36
N THR A 231 -1.39 -3.23 -8.92
CA THR A 231 0.02 -3.12 -9.29
C THR A 231 0.33 -3.88 -10.59
N PRO A 232 0.85 -3.21 -11.63
CA PRO A 232 1.21 -3.87 -12.88
C PRO A 232 2.37 -4.86 -12.69
N ARG A 233 3.12 -4.73 -11.58
CA ARG A 233 4.26 -5.60 -11.23
C ARG A 233 3.86 -7.03 -10.90
N ALA A 234 2.57 -7.31 -10.75
CA ALA A 234 2.05 -8.66 -10.51
C ALA A 234 2.47 -9.66 -11.59
N PHE A 235 2.78 -9.19 -12.81
CA PHE A 235 3.23 -10.01 -13.93
C PHE A 235 4.68 -9.79 -14.34
N ASP A 236 5.48 -9.07 -13.54
CA ASP A 236 6.91 -8.89 -13.81
C ASP A 236 7.57 -10.29 -13.88
N LEU A 237 8.14 -10.62 -15.04
CA LEU A 237 8.85 -11.89 -15.22
C LEU A 237 10.25 -11.79 -14.62
N LYS A 238 10.80 -12.92 -14.15
CA LYS A 238 12.21 -13.00 -13.79
C LYS A 238 13.06 -12.71 -15.03
N PRO A 239 14.13 -11.88 -14.92
CA PRO A 239 15.05 -11.68 -16.03
C PRO A 239 15.64 -13.03 -16.47
N LYS A 240 15.64 -13.30 -17.77
CA LYS A 240 16.15 -14.57 -18.33
C LYS A 240 17.67 -14.72 -18.23
N ASP A 241 18.37 -13.63 -17.93
CA ASP A 241 19.83 -13.51 -18.08
C ASP A 241 20.61 -13.56 -16.76
N SER A 242 19.96 -13.83 -15.63
CA SER A 242 20.72 -14.12 -14.40
C SER A 242 21.29 -15.53 -14.51
N ASN A 243 22.59 -15.64 -14.79
CA ASN A 243 23.39 -16.87 -14.69
C ASN A 243 23.46 -17.44 -13.24
N ASP A 244 22.40 -17.27 -12.45
CA ASP A 244 22.24 -17.69 -11.06
C ASP A 244 21.92 -19.19 -10.95
N VAL A 245 22.60 -19.99 -11.78
CA VAL A 245 22.60 -21.46 -11.72
C VAL A 245 23.42 -21.96 -10.52
N LEU A 246 24.09 -21.07 -9.76
CA LEU A 246 25.10 -21.46 -8.77
C LEU A 246 24.79 -21.12 -7.30
N ALA A 247 23.59 -20.62 -6.96
CA ALA A 247 23.24 -20.29 -5.56
C ALA A 247 22.10 -21.15 -4.97
N ALA A 248 21.88 -22.37 -5.48
CA ALA A 248 20.77 -23.22 -5.06
C ALA A 248 20.97 -23.97 -3.71
N ASP A 249 22.12 -23.86 -3.04
CA ASP A 249 22.53 -24.81 -2.00
C ASP A 249 22.47 -24.32 -0.53
N ALA A 250 21.70 -23.28 -0.18
CA ALA A 250 21.57 -22.89 1.23
C ALA A 250 20.14 -22.57 1.67
N ALA A 251 19.38 -23.63 1.98
CA ALA A 251 18.41 -23.70 3.08
C ALA A 251 17.29 -22.65 3.16
N ALA A 252 16.66 -22.26 2.03
CA ALA A 252 15.35 -21.60 2.07
C ALA A 252 14.22 -22.65 1.95
N PRO A 253 13.51 -23.00 3.05
CA PRO A 253 12.41 -23.94 2.99
C PRO A 253 11.18 -23.27 2.34
N LEU A 254 10.51 -24.01 1.45
CA LEU A 254 9.26 -23.68 0.72
C LEU A 254 9.37 -22.90 -0.61
N SER A 255 10.47 -23.06 -1.37
CA SER A 255 10.58 -22.41 -2.67
C SER A 255 9.53 -22.90 -3.68
N SER A 256 8.69 -21.95 -4.09
CA SER A 256 7.89 -21.90 -5.32
C SER A 256 8.83 -22.04 -6.55
N ALA A 257 9.39 -23.23 -6.73
CA ALA A 257 10.54 -23.47 -7.60
C ALA A 257 10.28 -23.28 -9.10
N SER A 258 9.04 -22.99 -9.53
CA SER A 258 8.70 -22.85 -10.95
C SER A 258 8.09 -21.51 -11.35
N SER A 259 7.80 -20.61 -10.39
CA SER A 259 7.09 -19.37 -10.76
C SER A 259 7.95 -18.51 -11.69
N PRO A 260 7.46 -18.21 -12.93
CA PRO A 260 8.20 -17.38 -13.89
C PRO A 260 8.22 -15.91 -13.47
N TYR A 261 7.47 -15.56 -12.44
CA TYR A 261 7.31 -14.20 -11.96
C TYR A 261 8.40 -13.83 -10.95
N ARG A 262 8.80 -12.55 -10.99
CA ARG A 262 9.81 -11.97 -10.12
C ARG A 262 9.39 -12.01 -8.65
N TYR A 263 8.11 -11.75 -8.37
CA TYR A 263 7.58 -11.67 -7.02
C TYR A 263 6.69 -12.88 -6.70
N PRO A 264 7.02 -13.66 -5.64
CA PRO A 264 6.11 -14.67 -5.13
C PRO A 264 4.81 -14.03 -4.64
N LEU A 265 3.73 -14.79 -4.75
CA LEU A 265 2.40 -14.38 -4.32
C LEU A 265 2.02 -15.17 -3.07
N GLN A 266 1.34 -14.51 -2.14
CA GLN A 266 0.81 -15.11 -0.92
C GLN A 266 -0.67 -14.77 -0.78
N ILE A 267 -1.44 -15.72 -0.28
CA ILE A 267 -2.80 -15.50 0.22
C ILE A 267 -2.68 -15.37 1.72
N VAL A 268 -3.20 -14.29 2.28
CA VAL A 268 -3.10 -14.01 3.71
C VAL A 268 -4.49 -13.85 4.30
N LEU A 269 -4.73 -14.48 5.45
CA LEU A 269 -5.93 -14.25 6.26
C LEU A 269 -5.51 -13.53 7.53
N VAL A 270 -6.04 -12.33 7.73
CA VAL A 270 -5.76 -11.48 8.88
C VAL A 270 -6.36 -12.13 10.12
N ASN A 271 -5.51 -12.65 11.01
CA ASN A 271 -5.96 -13.31 12.22
C ASN A 271 -5.83 -12.43 13.46
N ARG A 272 -5.13 -11.29 13.37
CA ARG A 272 -5.05 -10.31 14.44
C ARG A 272 -4.76 -8.91 13.90
N VAL A 273 -5.48 -7.90 14.38
CA VAL A 273 -5.26 -6.49 14.02
C VAL A 273 -4.72 -5.72 15.23
N TYR A 274 -3.81 -4.77 14.98
CA TYR A 274 -3.28 -3.84 15.96
C TYR A 274 -3.78 -2.44 15.63
N LEU A 275 -4.46 -1.84 16.61
CA LEU A 275 -5.20 -0.60 16.49
C LEU A 275 -4.55 0.48 17.33
N ALA A 276 -4.40 1.69 16.78
CA ALA A 276 -3.93 2.85 17.52
C ALA A 276 -4.98 3.96 17.46
N ARG A 277 -5.14 4.68 18.58
CA ARG A 277 -5.93 5.92 18.65
C ARG A 277 -5.06 7.16 18.73
N TYR A 278 -3.77 6.99 19.00
CA TYR A 278 -2.84 8.08 19.21
C TYR A 278 -1.47 7.72 18.65
N ILE A 279 -0.92 8.61 17.84
CA ILE A 279 0.41 8.51 17.27
C ILE A 279 1.13 9.83 17.59
N ASP A 280 2.28 9.75 18.28
CA ASP A 280 3.17 10.88 18.55
C ASP A 280 4.40 10.76 17.67
N GLN A 281 4.62 11.78 16.84
CA GLN A 281 5.80 11.88 16.00
C GLN A 281 6.63 13.08 16.47
N ARG A 282 7.91 12.88 16.77
CA ARG A 282 8.82 13.97 17.18
C ARG A 282 9.95 14.10 16.19
N THR A 283 10.20 15.30 15.68
CA THR A 283 11.38 15.59 14.87
C THR A 283 12.43 16.25 15.75
N HIS A 284 13.58 15.59 15.92
CA HIS A 284 14.71 16.16 16.65
C HIS A 284 15.54 17.01 15.69
N ARG A 285 15.45 18.33 15.77
CA ARG A 285 16.38 19.21 15.04
C ARG A 285 17.78 18.96 15.60
N SER A 286 18.58 18.16 14.89
CA SER A 286 20.01 18.10 15.13
C SER A 286 20.54 19.52 15.01
N ARG A 287 20.93 20.12 16.14
CA ARG A 287 21.55 21.44 16.19
C ARG A 287 22.93 21.32 15.53
N SER A 288 22.94 21.32 14.20
CA SER A 288 24.15 21.20 13.39
C SER A 288 24.98 22.46 13.60
N GLY A 289 26.07 22.35 14.36
CA GLY A 289 27.17 23.30 14.30
C GLY A 289 27.01 24.58 15.11
N GLU A 290 26.80 24.47 16.42
CA GLU A 290 27.50 25.40 17.32
C GLU A 290 28.86 24.78 17.61
N SER A 291 29.78 24.94 16.66
CA SER A 291 31.20 24.71 16.87
C SER A 291 31.67 25.77 17.85
N GLY A 292 31.48 25.50 19.14
CA GLY A 292 32.05 26.26 20.23
C GLY A 292 33.56 26.10 20.22
N ILE A 293 34.24 26.87 19.35
CA ILE A 293 35.63 27.23 19.58
C ILE A 293 35.65 28.02 20.88
N GLY A 294 36.38 27.49 21.85
CA GLY A 294 36.37 27.94 23.24
C GLY A 294 36.47 29.45 23.42
N GLY A 295 35.55 29.98 24.22
CA GLY A 295 35.74 31.18 25.02
C GLY A 295 35.59 30.76 26.47
N ALA A 296 36.72 30.63 27.17
CA ALA A 296 36.75 30.57 28.62
C ALA A 296 36.21 31.88 29.21
N ASP A 297 35.75 31.78 30.45
CA ASP A 297 35.43 32.84 31.40
C ASP A 297 34.02 33.47 31.35
N GLY A 298 33.27 33.24 32.42
CA GLY A 298 32.04 34.02 32.67
C GLY A 298 31.08 33.39 33.68
N ALA A 299 31.50 33.25 34.93
CA ALA A 299 30.59 33.01 36.05
C ALA A 299 29.61 34.18 36.20
N ALA A 300 28.31 33.97 35.96
CA ALA A 300 27.26 34.88 36.40
C ALA A 300 25.88 34.18 36.50
N ARG A 301 25.62 33.66 37.71
CA ARG A 301 24.40 33.84 38.51
C ARG A 301 23.22 34.59 37.84
N VAL A 302 22.11 33.90 37.60
CA VAL A 302 20.72 34.43 37.62
C VAL A 302 19.84 33.29 38.12
N GLU A 303 19.53 33.22 39.41
CA GLU A 303 18.44 33.90 40.12
C GLU A 303 17.04 33.35 39.77
N LYS A 304 16.48 32.77 40.83
CA LYS A 304 15.23 32.03 40.97
C LYS A 304 14.07 33.03 41.00
N ALA A 305 13.21 33.02 39.98
CA ALA A 305 11.93 33.71 40.04
C ALA A 305 10.80 32.68 40.22
N ALA A 306 10.21 32.72 41.41
CA ALA A 306 8.94 32.09 41.71
C ALA A 306 7.83 32.80 40.90
N GLY A 307 7.04 32.01 40.16
CA GLY A 307 5.90 32.48 39.40
C GLY A 307 4.62 31.90 39.98
N THR A 308 3.80 32.79 40.49
CA THR A 308 2.57 32.64 41.27
C THR A 308 1.43 31.95 40.51
N ASP A 309 0.76 31.01 41.19
CA ASP A 309 -0.55 30.48 40.81
C ASP A 309 -1.56 31.62 40.63
N THR A 310 -2.14 31.74 39.42
CA THR A 310 -3.32 32.58 39.20
C THR A 310 -4.45 31.75 38.62
N ALA A 311 -5.53 31.78 39.38
CA ALA A 311 -6.85 31.19 39.21
C ALA A 311 -7.34 30.98 37.77
N SER A 312 -7.91 29.79 37.56
CA SER A 312 -8.75 29.41 36.44
C SER A 312 -10.05 30.22 36.46
N THR A 313 -10.28 31.00 35.41
CA THR A 313 -11.58 31.61 35.11
C THR A 313 -12.45 30.62 34.35
N GLU A 314 -13.64 30.40 34.88
CA GLU A 314 -14.73 29.59 34.31
C GLU A 314 -15.01 29.94 32.84
N THR A 315 -15.15 28.91 32.00
CA THR A 315 -15.65 29.05 30.62
C THR A 315 -17.10 28.54 30.57
N PRO A 316 -18.04 29.21 29.87
CA PRO A 316 -19.46 28.90 29.91
C PRO A 316 -19.81 27.60 29.16
N PRO A 317 -20.92 26.92 29.52
CA PRO A 317 -21.40 25.75 28.80
C PRO A 317 -22.19 26.21 27.57
N GLY A 318 -21.74 25.84 26.37
CA GLY A 318 -22.55 26.08 25.17
C GLY A 318 -21.75 26.26 23.90
N ARG A 319 -20.98 25.26 23.48
CA ARG A 319 -20.61 25.12 22.08
C ARG A 319 -20.66 23.66 21.68
N THR A 320 -21.55 23.40 20.74
CA THR A 320 -21.78 22.13 20.07
C THR A 320 -20.46 21.49 19.64
N ALA A 321 -20.26 20.24 20.06
CA ALA A 321 -19.11 19.43 19.70
C ALA A 321 -19.01 19.34 18.17
N ARG A 322 -18.11 20.13 17.59
CA ARG A 322 -17.68 19.97 16.21
C ARG A 322 -16.66 18.83 16.24
N ASN A 323 -16.91 17.77 15.49
CA ASN A 323 -16.04 16.60 15.36
C ASN A 323 -14.75 16.98 14.61
N GLU A 324 -13.89 17.78 15.23
CA GLU A 324 -12.57 18.13 14.71
C GLU A 324 -11.52 17.23 15.36
N THR A 325 -10.82 16.45 14.53
CA THR A 325 -9.60 15.72 14.88
C THR A 325 -8.59 16.74 15.42
N ALA A 326 -8.41 16.79 16.74
CA ALA A 326 -7.61 17.83 17.38
C ALA A 326 -6.11 17.61 17.11
N LEU A 327 -5.56 18.42 16.19
CA LEU A 327 -4.12 18.50 15.95
C LEU A 327 -3.52 19.52 16.91
N LYS A 328 -2.69 19.08 17.87
CA LYS A 328 -1.95 19.98 18.76
C LYS A 328 -0.47 19.99 18.36
N ILE A 329 0.02 21.15 17.95
CA ILE A 329 1.44 21.39 17.65
C ILE A 329 2.06 22.07 18.88
N GLU A 330 2.95 21.39 19.59
CA GLU A 330 3.73 21.96 20.70
C GLU A 330 5.15 22.31 20.20
N THR A 331 5.62 23.54 20.47
CA THR A 331 6.80 24.15 19.83
C THR A 331 8.00 24.43 20.75
N SER A 332 8.07 23.94 21.99
CA SER A 332 9.14 24.40 22.90
C SER A 332 10.54 23.84 22.63
N ASP A 333 10.71 22.60 22.14
CA ASP A 333 12.06 21.97 22.00
C ASP A 333 12.23 21.04 20.77
N GLY A 334 11.28 21.09 19.84
CA GLY A 334 11.21 20.22 18.67
C GLY A 334 9.79 20.25 18.11
N GLN A 335 9.61 19.99 16.82
CA GLN A 335 8.25 19.85 16.29
C GLN A 335 7.75 18.45 16.67
N SER A 336 6.72 18.41 17.51
CA SER A 336 5.96 17.18 17.77
C SER A 336 4.61 17.27 17.07
N LEU A 337 4.30 16.25 16.28
CA LEU A 337 3.01 16.04 15.65
C LEU A 337 2.29 14.96 16.44
N LYS A 338 1.26 15.37 17.18
CA LYS A 338 0.41 14.47 17.96
C LYS A 338 -0.91 14.32 17.23
N GLN A 339 -1.18 13.12 16.72
CA GLN A 339 -2.44 12.82 16.06
C GLN A 339 -3.28 11.90 16.93
N THR A 340 -4.48 12.35 17.28
CA THR A 340 -5.49 11.56 18.00
C THR A 340 -6.64 11.26 17.05
N PHE A 341 -6.94 9.99 16.84
CA PHE A 341 -8.03 9.54 15.98
C PHE A 341 -9.31 9.35 16.82
N LEU A 342 -10.44 9.79 16.28
CA LEU A 342 -11.75 9.57 16.91
C LEU A 342 -12.08 8.07 17.01
N ARG A 343 -11.76 7.35 15.93
CA ARG A 343 -11.89 5.90 15.82
C ARG A 343 -10.50 5.28 15.74
N PRO A 344 -10.31 4.06 16.28
CA PRO A 344 -9.02 3.39 16.18
C PRO A 344 -8.69 3.09 14.71
N VAL A 345 -7.44 3.28 14.31
CA VAL A 345 -6.93 2.92 12.98
C VAL A 345 -5.98 1.73 13.10
N ALA A 346 -6.02 0.81 12.15
CA ALA A 346 -5.09 -0.30 12.05
C ALA A 346 -3.71 0.22 11.62
N ILE A 347 -2.71 -0.04 12.45
CA ILE A 347 -1.30 0.29 12.15
C ILE A 347 -0.55 -0.92 11.56
N GLY A 348 -1.13 -2.11 11.71
CA GLY A 348 -0.56 -3.37 11.27
C GLY A 348 -1.42 -4.55 11.68
N TYR A 349 -1.10 -5.72 11.16
CA TYR A 349 -1.79 -6.97 11.49
C TYR A 349 -0.83 -8.16 11.58
N ARG A 350 -1.32 -9.29 12.08
CA ARG A 350 -0.73 -10.60 11.85
C ARG A 350 -1.69 -11.41 11.01
N ALA A 351 -1.11 -12.23 10.14
CA ALA A 351 -1.87 -13.11 9.28
C ALA A 351 -1.23 -14.50 9.22
N VAL A 352 -2.08 -15.47 8.94
CA VAL A 352 -1.64 -16.77 8.43
C VAL A 352 -1.48 -16.66 6.93
N LYS A 353 -0.44 -17.29 6.38
CA LYS A 353 -0.04 -17.12 4.97
C LYS A 353 -0.05 -18.48 4.28
N ARG A 354 -0.55 -18.50 3.05
CA ARG A 354 -0.57 -19.67 2.18
C ARG A 354 0.02 -19.31 0.82
N ILE A 355 0.89 -20.17 0.30
CA ILE A 355 1.36 -20.06 -1.08
C ILE A 355 0.23 -20.58 -2.01
N PRO A 356 -0.17 -19.82 -3.04
CA PRO A 356 -1.15 -20.28 -4.02
C PRO A 356 -0.76 -21.62 -4.62
N LYS A 357 -1.75 -22.43 -4.97
CA LYS A 357 -1.48 -23.64 -5.75
C LYS A 357 -0.96 -23.21 -7.13
N GLU A 358 0.07 -23.90 -7.62
CA GLU A 358 0.41 -23.81 -9.04
C GLU A 358 -0.84 -24.15 -9.85
N ASN A 359 -1.03 -23.46 -10.97
CA ASN A 359 -2.09 -23.82 -11.89
C ASN A 359 -1.90 -25.28 -12.29
N VAL A 360 -2.78 -26.15 -11.80
CA VAL A 360 -2.89 -27.52 -12.31
C VAL A 360 -3.61 -27.39 -13.65
N ILE A 361 -2.90 -26.88 -14.66
CA ILE A 361 -3.27 -27.09 -16.05
C ILE A 361 -2.95 -28.57 -16.26
N ASP A 362 -3.87 -29.47 -15.90
CA ASP A 362 -3.71 -30.87 -16.27
C ASP A 362 -3.84 -30.93 -17.79
N PRO A 363 -2.71 -31.09 -18.52
CA PRO A 363 -2.71 -31.00 -19.98
C PRO A 363 -3.52 -32.13 -20.63
N LYS A 364 -3.94 -33.14 -19.86
CA LYS A 364 -4.75 -34.25 -20.34
C LYS A 364 -6.26 -33.98 -20.26
N THR A 365 -6.71 -33.08 -19.39
CA THR A 365 -8.15 -32.74 -19.29
C THR A 365 -8.59 -31.69 -20.31
N ASP A 366 -7.68 -30.92 -20.91
CA ASP A 366 -8.03 -29.83 -21.82
C ASP A 366 -8.39 -30.32 -23.24
N THR A 367 -7.98 -31.53 -23.62
CA THR A 367 -8.35 -32.10 -24.93
C THR A 367 -9.74 -32.73 -24.97
N ASN A 368 -10.37 -32.99 -23.81
CA ASN A 368 -11.67 -33.68 -23.74
C ASN A 368 -12.81 -32.85 -23.12
N ARG A 369 -12.61 -31.58 -22.76
CA ARG A 369 -13.62 -30.79 -22.01
C ARG A 369 -14.17 -29.54 -22.69
N VAL A 370 -14.21 -29.50 -24.02
CA VAL A 370 -15.01 -28.50 -24.79
C VAL A 370 -16.21 -29.11 -25.53
N LYS A 371 -16.50 -30.42 -25.37
CA LYS A 371 -17.66 -31.04 -26.06
C LYS A 371 -18.82 -31.51 -25.20
N VAL A 372 -18.78 -31.49 -23.86
CA VAL A 372 -19.92 -31.98 -23.07
C VAL A 372 -20.10 -31.13 -21.80
N ALA A 373 -21.34 -30.65 -21.59
CA ALA A 373 -21.90 -30.07 -20.36
C ALA A 373 -21.97 -28.53 -20.19
N ALA A 374 -21.70 -27.71 -21.21
CA ALA A 374 -22.08 -26.27 -21.17
C ALA A 374 -23.46 -25.98 -21.80
N SER A 375 -24.06 -26.94 -22.52
CA SER A 375 -25.29 -26.71 -23.29
C SER A 375 -26.59 -27.12 -22.58
N GLU A 376 -26.55 -27.83 -21.46
CA GLU A 376 -27.78 -28.42 -20.89
C GLU A 376 -28.32 -27.69 -19.65
N LYS A 377 -27.50 -26.91 -18.94
CA LYS A 377 -27.97 -26.08 -17.80
C LYS A 377 -28.34 -24.65 -18.16
N VAL A 378 -27.77 -24.09 -19.23
CA VAL A 378 -28.13 -22.75 -19.72
C VAL A 378 -29.54 -22.75 -20.33
N ASP A 379 -29.95 -23.89 -20.91
CA ASP A 379 -31.28 -24.09 -21.49
C ASP A 379 -32.43 -24.10 -20.45
N ALA A 380 -32.12 -24.25 -19.16
CA ALA A 380 -33.12 -24.31 -18.09
C ALA A 380 -33.55 -22.92 -17.56
N CYS A 381 -32.65 -21.92 -17.42
CA CYS A 381 -33.10 -20.54 -17.12
C CYS A 381 -33.77 -19.91 -18.38
N TYR A 382 -33.40 -20.30 -19.61
CA TYR A 382 -34.01 -19.75 -20.83
C TYR A 382 -35.45 -20.24 -21.10
N LYS A 383 -35.86 -21.38 -20.55
CA LYS A 383 -37.21 -21.95 -20.74
C LYS A 383 -38.22 -21.55 -19.65
N GLY A 384 -37.90 -20.57 -18.80
CA GLY A 384 -38.88 -19.95 -17.89
C GLY A 384 -39.38 -20.86 -16.76
N LEU A 385 -38.58 -21.83 -16.32
CA LEU A 385 -38.97 -22.82 -15.30
C LEU A 385 -38.26 -22.65 -13.93
N GLY A 386 -37.61 -21.50 -13.67
CA GLY A 386 -36.98 -21.25 -12.37
C GLY A 386 -36.74 -19.78 -12.08
N ASP A 387 -36.90 -19.41 -10.81
CA ASP A 387 -36.78 -18.05 -10.26
C ASP A 387 -35.29 -17.67 -10.14
N CYS A 388 -34.68 -17.18 -11.24
CA CYS A 388 -33.26 -16.78 -11.29
C CYS A 388 -33.14 -15.34 -10.72
N SER A 389 -33.20 -15.17 -9.39
CA SER A 389 -33.10 -13.85 -8.74
C SER A 389 -31.65 -13.34 -8.61
N ARG A 390 -31.49 -12.01 -8.70
CA ARG A 390 -30.26 -11.21 -8.79
C ARG A 390 -29.33 -11.26 -7.56
N ALA A 391 -29.55 -12.18 -6.62
CA ALA A 391 -28.89 -12.21 -5.31
C ALA A 391 -27.54 -12.95 -5.25
N GLU A 392 -27.11 -13.65 -6.32
CA GLU A 392 -25.86 -14.45 -6.31
C GLU A 392 -24.65 -13.79 -7.01
N LEU A 393 -24.83 -12.62 -7.62
CA LEU A 393 -23.71 -11.86 -8.21
C LEU A 393 -23.37 -10.70 -7.26
N GLY A 394 -22.45 -10.98 -6.34
CA GLY A 394 -21.97 -10.04 -5.34
C GLY A 394 -21.60 -8.68 -5.95
N SER A 395 -22.37 -7.65 -5.61
CA SER A 395 -22.05 -6.27 -5.94
C SER A 395 -20.87 -5.82 -5.06
N VAL A 396 -19.71 -5.62 -5.68
CA VAL A 396 -18.56 -4.98 -5.03
C VAL A 396 -18.83 -3.46 -5.02
N PRO A 397 -18.86 -2.80 -3.85
CA PRO A 397 -18.98 -1.35 -3.81
C PRO A 397 -17.71 -0.69 -4.37
N PRO A 398 -17.82 0.46 -5.07
CA PRO A 398 -16.65 1.18 -5.54
C PRO A 398 -15.88 1.73 -4.34
N LEU A 399 -14.65 1.24 -4.14
CA LEU A 399 -13.68 1.85 -3.24
C LEU A 399 -13.29 3.22 -3.81
N ALA A 400 -13.47 4.27 -3.01
CA ALA A 400 -12.98 5.61 -3.31
C ALA A 400 -11.45 5.62 -3.20
N ILE A 401 -10.77 5.49 -4.34
CA ILE A 401 -9.32 5.68 -4.42
C ILE A 401 -9.05 7.18 -4.55
N ASN A 402 -8.40 7.77 -3.54
CA ASN A 402 -7.90 9.14 -3.58
C ASN A 402 -6.83 9.26 -4.68
N THR A 403 -7.16 10.04 -5.72
CA THR A 403 -6.26 10.41 -6.82
C THR A 403 -5.26 11.47 -6.37
N ALA A 404 -4.13 11.00 -5.83
CA ALA A 404 -2.90 11.79 -5.78
C ALA A 404 -1.69 10.89 -6.07
N GLN A 405 -1.66 10.32 -7.27
CA GLN A 405 -0.47 9.66 -7.79
C GLN A 405 0.49 10.71 -8.37
N ALA A 406 1.65 10.83 -7.75
CA ALA A 406 2.77 11.59 -8.28
C ALA A 406 3.20 10.97 -9.63
N THR A 407 3.24 11.82 -10.66
CA THR A 407 3.75 11.52 -12.00
C THR A 407 5.28 11.33 -11.96
N GLY A 408 5.74 10.23 -11.39
CA GLY A 408 7.14 9.82 -11.40
C GLY A 408 7.51 9.16 -12.74
N GLY A 409 7.82 9.98 -13.74
CA GLY A 409 8.98 9.85 -14.62
C GLY A 409 9.24 8.60 -15.49
N LEU A 410 8.43 7.53 -15.48
CA LEU A 410 8.48 6.57 -16.57
C LEU A 410 7.53 7.09 -17.66
N LYS A 411 8.10 7.53 -18.80
CA LYS A 411 7.32 7.75 -20.03
C LYS A 411 6.64 6.43 -20.37
N GLN A 412 5.43 6.22 -19.86
CA GLN A 412 4.60 5.12 -20.29
C GLN A 412 4.40 5.31 -21.79
N ASP A 413 4.79 4.29 -22.55
CA ASP A 413 4.52 4.29 -23.98
C ASP A 413 3.02 4.14 -24.15
N ASN A 414 2.33 5.27 -24.35
CA ASN A 414 0.88 5.32 -24.56
C ASN A 414 0.47 4.57 -25.85
N ASN A 415 1.43 4.10 -26.67
CA ASN A 415 1.18 3.27 -27.84
C ASN A 415 1.33 1.77 -27.60
N ASP A 416 1.78 1.29 -26.43
CA ASP A 416 1.94 -0.15 -26.22
C ASP A 416 0.56 -0.83 -26.09
N PRO A 417 0.15 -1.69 -27.05
CA PRO A 417 -1.14 -2.36 -27.01
C PRO A 417 -1.30 -3.28 -25.78
N LYS A 418 -0.20 -3.76 -25.20
CA LYS A 418 -0.21 -4.66 -24.02
C LYS A 418 -0.70 -3.97 -22.75
N ARG A 419 -0.68 -2.64 -22.72
CA ARG A 419 -1.21 -1.85 -21.60
C ARG A 419 -2.74 -1.91 -21.54
N PHE A 420 -3.41 -2.13 -22.67
CA PHE A 420 -4.86 -1.98 -22.77
C PHE A 420 -5.61 -3.31 -22.61
N ARG A 421 -6.64 -3.29 -21.75
CA ARG A 421 -7.65 -4.34 -21.63
C ARG A 421 -8.94 -3.89 -22.31
N LEU A 422 -9.43 -4.68 -23.25
CA LEU A 422 -10.58 -4.33 -24.10
C LEU A 422 -11.81 -5.15 -23.72
N TYR A 423 -12.96 -4.50 -23.61
CA TYR A 423 -14.27 -5.13 -23.43
C TYR A 423 -15.18 -4.77 -24.61
N LEU A 424 -15.82 -5.77 -25.23
CA LEU A 424 -16.64 -5.56 -26.43
C LEU A 424 -18.14 -5.58 -26.10
N HIS A 425 -18.83 -4.50 -26.36
CA HIS A 425 -20.28 -4.42 -26.37
C HIS A 425 -20.76 -4.60 -27.81
N THR A 426 -21.35 -5.75 -28.11
CA THR A 426 -21.55 -6.21 -29.49
C THR A 426 -22.81 -5.68 -30.12
N ALA A 427 -23.74 -5.09 -29.36
CA ALA A 427 -25.00 -4.56 -29.89
C ALA A 427 -25.74 -5.55 -30.83
N LYS A 428 -25.73 -6.84 -30.45
CA LYS A 428 -26.29 -7.97 -31.23
C LYS A 428 -25.71 -8.13 -32.65
N GLN A 429 -24.48 -7.69 -32.88
CA GLN A 429 -23.78 -7.95 -34.14
C GLN A 429 -23.67 -9.47 -34.42
N PRO A 430 -23.71 -9.89 -35.69
CA PRO A 430 -23.45 -11.28 -36.09
C PRO A 430 -22.12 -11.79 -35.52
N GLU A 431 -22.11 -13.06 -35.12
CA GLU A 431 -20.97 -13.68 -34.42
C GLU A 431 -19.68 -13.66 -35.27
N ASP A 432 -19.80 -13.78 -36.59
CA ASP A 432 -18.68 -13.68 -37.53
C ASP A 432 -18.03 -12.29 -37.52
N VAL A 433 -18.83 -11.23 -37.41
CA VAL A 433 -18.35 -9.84 -37.29
C VAL A 433 -17.62 -9.65 -35.95
N VAL A 434 -18.22 -10.13 -34.86
CA VAL A 434 -17.62 -10.04 -33.51
C VAL A 434 -16.28 -10.79 -33.47
N ASN A 435 -16.21 -11.99 -34.03
CA ASN A 435 -14.99 -12.78 -34.08
C ASN A 435 -13.91 -12.12 -34.93
N LYS A 436 -14.28 -11.55 -36.08
CA LYS A 436 -13.36 -10.79 -36.93
C LYS A 436 -12.76 -9.57 -36.21
N VAL A 437 -13.56 -8.85 -35.41
CA VAL A 437 -13.08 -7.73 -34.57
C VAL A 437 -12.10 -8.25 -33.51
N LYS A 438 -12.46 -9.31 -32.78
CA LYS A 438 -11.60 -9.90 -31.74
C LYS A 438 -10.26 -10.35 -32.32
N GLU A 439 -10.27 -11.07 -33.43
CA GLU A 439 -9.05 -11.53 -34.11
C GLU A 439 -8.17 -10.37 -34.56
N ALA A 440 -8.76 -9.29 -35.10
CA ALA A 440 -8.01 -8.11 -35.52
C ALA A 440 -7.32 -7.40 -34.34
N LEU A 441 -8.00 -7.30 -33.19
CA LEU A 441 -7.46 -6.70 -31.97
C LEU A 441 -6.34 -7.55 -31.36
N ILE A 442 -6.55 -8.87 -31.28
CA ILE A 442 -5.53 -9.81 -30.77
C ILE A 442 -4.30 -9.80 -31.67
N LYS A 443 -4.48 -9.79 -33.00
CA LYS A 443 -3.38 -9.70 -33.97
C LYS A 443 -2.58 -8.39 -33.83
N ALA A 444 -3.23 -7.32 -33.38
CA ALA A 444 -2.59 -6.04 -33.10
C ALA A 444 -1.94 -5.96 -31.70
N GLY A 445 -1.97 -7.04 -30.92
CA GLY A 445 -1.29 -7.16 -29.62
C GLY A 445 -2.12 -6.74 -28.41
N TYR A 446 -3.43 -6.50 -28.58
CA TYR A 446 -4.33 -6.12 -27.48
C TYR A 446 -4.89 -7.34 -26.73
N ALA A 447 -5.21 -7.16 -25.44
CA ALA A 447 -5.87 -8.18 -24.63
C ALA A 447 -7.39 -7.93 -24.57
N VAL A 448 -8.18 -8.79 -25.21
CA VAL A 448 -9.65 -8.75 -25.18
C VAL A 448 -10.17 -9.63 -24.03
N GLN A 449 -10.84 -9.03 -23.03
CA GLN A 449 -11.26 -9.70 -21.80
C GLN A 449 -12.64 -10.36 -21.89
N GLY A 450 -13.54 -9.85 -22.73
CA GLY A 450 -14.90 -10.36 -22.84
C GLY A 450 -15.74 -9.66 -23.90
N SER A 451 -16.95 -10.17 -24.09
CA SER A 451 -17.95 -9.52 -24.93
C SER A 451 -19.37 -9.68 -24.36
N GLU A 452 -20.18 -8.63 -24.42
CA GLU A 452 -21.59 -8.62 -23.99
C GLU A 452 -22.50 -8.11 -25.11
N PRO A 453 -23.77 -8.55 -25.19
CA PRO A 453 -24.66 -8.23 -26.30
C PRO A 453 -25.28 -6.82 -26.24
N ASP A 454 -24.97 -6.05 -25.20
CA ASP A 454 -25.60 -4.76 -24.93
C ASP A 454 -25.21 -3.72 -25.99
N ALA A 455 -26.16 -2.82 -26.28
CA ALA A 455 -25.97 -1.66 -27.14
C ALA A 455 -25.85 -0.40 -26.29
N ASP A 456 -25.03 0.55 -26.73
CA ASP A 456 -24.93 1.85 -26.06
C ASP A 456 -26.20 2.67 -26.33
N ALA A 457 -27.06 2.76 -25.32
CA ALA A 457 -28.34 3.46 -25.43
C ALA A 457 -28.19 4.99 -25.61
N GLU A 458 -27.07 5.57 -25.18
CA GLU A 458 -26.89 7.02 -25.12
C GLU A 458 -25.84 7.53 -26.12
N GLY A 459 -24.72 6.84 -26.24
CA GLY A 459 -23.58 7.31 -27.03
C GLY A 459 -23.48 6.71 -28.44
N GLY A 460 -24.16 5.59 -28.71
CA GLY A 460 -23.99 4.81 -29.93
C GLY A 460 -22.63 4.09 -30.02
N ALA A 461 -22.14 3.82 -31.22
CA ALA A 461 -20.85 3.14 -31.40
C ALA A 461 -19.66 4.05 -31.04
N GLY A 462 -18.64 3.50 -30.38
CA GLY A 462 -17.44 4.23 -30.00
C GLY A 462 -16.42 3.43 -29.17
N ILE A 463 -15.21 3.96 -29.03
CA ILE A 463 -14.16 3.43 -28.14
C ILE A 463 -14.04 4.34 -26.93
N ASP A 464 -14.54 3.88 -25.79
CA ASP A 464 -14.56 4.65 -24.56
C ASP A 464 -13.22 4.61 -23.84
N TYR A 465 -12.70 5.79 -23.51
CA TYR A 465 -11.49 5.97 -22.70
C TYR A 465 -11.72 7.03 -21.61
N PHE A 466 -10.95 6.95 -20.53
CA PHE A 466 -11.13 7.83 -19.37
C PHE A 466 -10.00 8.85 -19.19
N SER A 467 -8.74 8.41 -19.29
CA SER A 467 -7.58 9.28 -19.12
C SER A 467 -7.12 9.87 -20.45
N GLU A 468 -6.66 11.12 -20.44
CA GLU A 468 -6.11 11.77 -21.65
C GLU A 468 -4.93 10.97 -22.24
N GLY A 469 -4.16 10.29 -21.38
CA GLY A 469 -3.04 9.43 -21.78
C GLY A 469 -3.47 8.18 -22.55
N ASP A 470 -4.72 7.73 -22.42
CA ASP A 470 -5.27 6.56 -23.12
C ASP A 470 -5.92 6.92 -24.47
N SER A 471 -6.05 8.20 -24.80
CA SER A 471 -6.70 8.69 -26.03
C SER A 471 -6.04 8.13 -27.31
N ILE A 472 -4.72 7.96 -27.31
CA ILE A 472 -3.97 7.43 -28.46
C ILE A 472 -4.25 5.93 -28.64
N GLY A 473 -4.26 5.16 -27.54
CA GLY A 473 -4.67 3.75 -27.56
C GLY A 473 -6.09 3.58 -28.07
N ALA A 474 -7.02 4.41 -27.60
CA ALA A 474 -8.40 4.41 -28.07
C ALA A 474 -8.51 4.73 -29.58
N ALA A 475 -7.73 5.69 -30.09
CA ALA A 475 -7.69 6.00 -31.52
C ALA A 475 -7.13 4.84 -32.36
N ASN A 476 -6.12 4.12 -31.87
CA ASN A 476 -5.57 2.94 -32.54
C ASN A 476 -6.59 1.80 -32.59
N VAL A 477 -7.27 1.52 -31.47
CA VAL A 477 -8.36 0.53 -31.39
C VAL A 477 -9.49 0.91 -32.35
N ALA A 478 -9.91 2.19 -32.37
CA ALA A 478 -10.94 2.69 -33.27
C ALA A 478 -10.61 2.43 -34.75
N LYS A 479 -9.35 2.61 -35.15
CA LYS A 479 -8.87 2.35 -36.51
C LYS A 479 -8.94 0.86 -36.86
N ILE A 480 -8.54 -0.02 -35.93
CA ILE A 480 -8.57 -1.48 -36.13
C ILE A 480 -10.01 -1.95 -36.27
N VAL A 481 -10.88 -1.59 -35.32
CA VAL A 481 -12.30 -1.95 -35.32
C VAL A 481 -12.98 -1.42 -36.58
N SER A 482 -12.76 -0.17 -36.96
CA SER A 482 -13.38 0.38 -38.19
C SER A 482 -12.94 -0.35 -39.46
N SER A 483 -11.73 -0.93 -39.49
CA SER A 483 -11.22 -1.66 -40.66
C SER A 483 -11.89 -3.02 -40.88
N THR A 484 -12.51 -3.61 -39.86
CA THR A 484 -13.15 -4.93 -39.96
C THR A 484 -14.53 -4.87 -40.59
N PHE A 485 -15.21 -3.72 -40.54
CA PHE A 485 -16.58 -3.51 -41.07
C PHE A 485 -16.64 -3.27 -42.59
N GLY A 486 -15.51 -3.19 -43.30
CA GLY A 486 -15.41 -3.50 -44.73
C GLY A 486 -16.39 -2.85 -45.70
N GLY A 487 -16.14 -1.59 -46.08
CA GLY A 487 -16.69 -0.99 -47.30
C GLY A 487 -16.12 0.41 -47.55
N PRO A 488 -15.73 0.79 -48.78
CA PRO A 488 -15.24 2.15 -49.07
C PRO A 488 -16.28 3.24 -48.77
N GLU A 489 -17.57 2.88 -48.71
CA GLU A 489 -18.69 3.75 -48.36
C GLU A 489 -19.07 3.74 -46.86
N GLN A 490 -18.52 2.83 -46.05
CA GLN A 490 -18.80 2.72 -44.60
C GLN A 490 -17.62 3.26 -43.76
N ARG A 491 -17.03 4.37 -44.20
CA ARG A 491 -15.92 5.05 -43.51
C ARG A 491 -16.44 5.97 -42.40
N SER A 492 -16.77 5.37 -41.26
CA SER A 492 -16.70 5.93 -39.89
C SER A 492 -17.77 5.25 -39.06
N VAL A 493 -17.39 4.34 -38.15
CA VAL A 493 -18.41 3.69 -37.33
C VAL A 493 -18.07 3.69 -35.85
N VAL A 494 -16.81 3.78 -35.43
CA VAL A 494 -16.46 3.65 -34.00
C VAL A 494 -15.41 4.69 -33.57
N PRO A 495 -15.77 5.96 -33.32
CA PRO A 495 -14.84 7.00 -32.90
C PRO A 495 -14.35 6.79 -31.45
N PRO A 496 -13.14 7.26 -31.07
CA PRO A 496 -12.76 7.31 -29.67
C PRO A 496 -13.60 8.37 -28.93
N ARG A 497 -14.10 8.04 -27.74
CA ARG A 497 -14.96 8.89 -26.92
C ARG A 497 -14.43 8.96 -25.50
N ARG A 498 -14.33 10.17 -24.96
CA ARG A 498 -13.95 10.37 -23.57
C ARG A 498 -15.17 10.22 -22.68
N GLN A 499 -15.16 9.24 -21.79
CA GLN A 499 -16.22 9.04 -20.81
C GLN A 499 -16.01 9.92 -19.57
N LYS A 500 -17.12 10.42 -19.01
CA LYS A 500 -17.11 11.13 -17.71
C LYS A 500 -17.20 10.16 -16.53
N VAL A 501 -17.79 9.00 -16.75
CA VAL A 501 -17.89 7.93 -15.76
C VAL A 501 -16.53 7.24 -15.64
N TYR A 502 -16.06 7.05 -14.41
CA TYR A 502 -14.73 6.52 -14.14
C TYR A 502 -14.58 5.09 -14.67
N ASN A 503 -13.55 4.88 -15.47
CA ASN A 503 -13.02 3.56 -15.81
C ASN A 503 -11.55 3.48 -15.35
N PRO A 504 -11.07 2.30 -14.91
CA PRO A 504 -9.67 2.11 -14.57
C PRO A 504 -8.75 2.49 -15.74
N ILE A 505 -7.59 3.08 -15.43
CA ILE A 505 -6.58 3.44 -16.43
C ILE A 505 -6.15 2.19 -17.23
N GLY A 506 -6.04 2.32 -18.55
CA GLY A 506 -5.70 1.20 -19.43
C GLY A 506 -6.86 0.22 -19.71
N VAL A 507 -8.10 0.57 -19.37
CA VAL A 507 -9.30 -0.17 -19.80
C VAL A 507 -10.05 0.61 -20.87
N LEU A 508 -10.39 -0.03 -21.98
CA LEU A 508 -11.17 0.57 -23.07
C LEU A 508 -12.46 -0.24 -23.32
N GLY A 509 -13.58 0.46 -23.37
CA GLY A 509 -14.87 -0.11 -23.77
C GLY A 509 -15.08 0.05 -25.28
N ILE A 510 -15.46 -1.02 -25.98
CA ILE A 510 -15.66 -1.02 -27.43
C ILE A 510 -17.14 -1.22 -27.71
N TRP A 511 -17.85 -0.18 -28.12
CA TRP A 511 -19.25 -0.23 -28.50
C TRP A 511 -19.37 -0.38 -30.01
N LEU A 512 -19.78 -1.56 -30.46
CA LEU A 512 -20.02 -1.82 -31.87
C LEU A 512 -21.33 -1.15 -32.32
N PRO A 513 -21.47 -0.78 -33.61
CA PRO A 513 -22.74 -0.31 -34.15
C PRO A 513 -23.85 -1.34 -33.95
N GLU A 514 -25.09 -0.87 -33.83
CA GLU A 514 -26.25 -1.76 -33.82
C GLU A 514 -26.41 -2.45 -35.19
N PHE A 515 -26.72 -3.74 -35.18
CA PHE A 515 -26.99 -4.49 -36.39
C PHE A 515 -28.37 -4.11 -36.95
N LYS A 516 -28.39 -3.45 -38.12
CA LYS A 516 -29.63 -3.20 -38.87
C LYS A 516 -29.91 -4.40 -39.77
N SER A 517 -30.87 -5.22 -39.38
CA SER A 517 -31.35 -6.40 -40.11
C SER A 517 -32.00 -6.06 -41.44
#